data_AF-A0A7Y2G5W5-F1
#
_entry.id   AF-A0A7Y2G5W5-F1
#
_cell.length_a   1.000
_cell.length_b   1.000
_cell.length_c   1.000
_cell.angle_alpha   90.00
_cell.angle_beta   90.00
_cell.angle_gamma   90.00
#
_symmetry.space_group_name_H-M   'P 1'
#
loop_
_entity.id
_entity.type
_entity.pdbx_description
1 polymer ?
#
loop_
_entity_poly.entity_id
_entity_poly.type
_entity_poly.pdbx_seq_one_letter_code
_entity_poly.pdbx_strand_id
1 'polypeptide(L)'
;MEVNAFNALNAYGSAKKSLGSKAAANASDAENSVKFSPTETAKEFVGAIINSEKAATAMMAGDADPHSVVEAMASAELAVETAVTLRNRVVEAYQELLRMPV
;
A
#
# COMPACT_ATOMS: atom_id res chain seq x y z
N MET A 1 -7.03 35.84 -21.82
CA MET A 1 -6.61 34.46 -21.55
C MET A 1 -7.35 33.57 -22.54
N GLU A 2 -6.79 33.38 -23.73
CA GLU A 2 -7.41 32.52 -24.75
C GLU A 2 -7.17 31.07 -24.35
N VAL A 3 -8.26 30.36 -24.05
CA VAL A 3 -8.21 28.96 -23.65
C VAL A 3 -7.92 28.16 -24.91
N ASN A 4 -6.67 27.70 -25.01
CA ASN A 4 -6.09 26.99 -26.13
C ASN A 4 -6.92 25.75 -26.53
N ALA A 5 -7.76 25.89 -27.57
CA ALA A 5 -8.54 24.80 -28.16
C ALA A 5 -7.67 23.61 -28.62
N PHE A 6 -6.40 23.88 -28.94
CA PHE A 6 -5.41 22.85 -29.27
C PHE A 6 -5.07 21.94 -28.08
N ASN A 7 -4.98 22.50 -26.86
CA ASN A 7 -4.76 21.70 -25.64
C ASN A 7 -5.99 20.85 -25.31
N ALA A 8 -7.19 21.38 -25.55
CA ALA A 8 -8.43 20.63 -25.35
C ALA A 8 -8.55 19.44 -26.30
N LEU A 9 -8.13 19.59 -27.56
CA LEU A 9 -8.13 18.50 -28.54
C LEU A 9 -7.17 17.36 -28.14
N ASN A 10 -5.99 17.71 -27.64
CA ASN A 10 -5.02 16.72 -27.15
C ASN A 10 -5.51 16.01 -25.87
N ALA A 11 -6.17 16.74 -24.96
CA ALA A 11 -6.76 16.17 -23.75
C ALA A 11 -7.94 15.24 -24.07
N TYR A 12 -8.74 15.55 -25.09
CA TYR A 12 -9.85 14.69 -25.50
C TYR A 12 -9.36 13.38 -26.15
N GLY A 13 -8.27 13.45 -26.93
CA GLY A 13 -7.64 12.27 -27.52
C GLY A 13 -7.08 11.30 -26.49
N SER A 14 -6.42 11.80 -25.44
CA SER A 14 -5.89 10.97 -24.36
C SER A 14 -7.00 10.40 -23.46
N ALA A 15 -8.06 11.18 -23.22
CA ALA A 15 -9.24 10.71 -22.48
C ALA A 15 -9.99 9.60 -23.23
N LYS A 16 -10.14 9.70 -24.56
CA LYS A 16 -10.77 8.63 -25.36
C LYS A 16 -9.94 7.35 -25.35
N LYS A 17 -8.60 7.45 -25.36
CA LYS A 17 -7.69 6.29 -25.28
C LYS A 17 -7.79 5.61 -23.91
N SER A 18 -7.88 6.37 -22.82
CA SER A 18 -8.04 5.79 -21.48
C SER A 18 -9.44 5.20 -21.27
N LEU A 19 -10.49 5.77 -21.88
CA LEU A 19 -11.84 5.21 -21.81
C LEU A 19 -11.98 3.90 -22.60
N GLY A 20 -11.31 3.80 -23.76
CA GLY A 20 -11.21 2.54 -24.51
C GLY A 20 -10.46 1.43 -23.76
N SER A 21 -9.43 1.80 -22.99
CA SER A 21 -8.72 0.89 -22.08
C SER A 21 -9.58 0.50 -20.86
N LYS A 22 -10.39 1.42 -20.33
CA LYS A 22 -11.27 1.17 -19.18
C LYS A 22 -12.48 0.29 -19.53
N ALA A 23 -12.99 0.36 -20.77
CA ALA A 23 -14.04 -0.51 -21.25
C ALA A 23 -13.59 -1.97 -21.42
N ALA A 24 -12.30 -2.20 -21.71
CA ALA A 24 -11.69 -3.53 -21.69
C ALA A 24 -11.37 -4.01 -20.26
N ALA A 25 -11.12 -3.10 -19.31
CA ALA A 25 -10.86 -3.41 -17.91
C ALA A 25 -12.09 -3.95 -17.15
N ASN A 26 -13.31 -3.56 -17.54
CA ASN A 26 -14.55 -4.07 -16.93
C ASN A 26 -14.83 -5.55 -17.26
N ALA A 27 -14.16 -6.15 -18.25
CA ALA A 27 -14.24 -7.59 -18.52
C ALA A 27 -13.21 -8.41 -17.69
N SER A 28 -12.24 -7.73 -17.06
CA SER A 28 -11.22 -8.33 -16.19
C SER A 28 -11.51 -8.14 -14.69
N ASP A 29 -12.62 -7.49 -14.33
CA ASP A 29 -13.05 -7.26 -12.93
C ASP A 29 -13.55 -8.54 -12.20
N ALA A 30 -13.44 -9.71 -12.82
CA ALA A 30 -13.60 -11.00 -12.15
C ALA A 30 -12.28 -11.59 -11.59
N GLU A 31 -11.13 -10.96 -11.86
CA GLU A 31 -9.80 -11.50 -11.52
C GLU A 31 -8.93 -10.56 -10.68
N ASN A 32 -9.48 -9.47 -10.16
CA ASN A 32 -8.74 -8.57 -9.27
C ASN A 32 -8.94 -8.96 -7.80
N SER A 33 -8.48 -10.16 -7.45
CA SER A 33 -8.03 -10.36 -6.07
C SER A 33 -6.83 -9.44 -5.90
N VAL A 34 -6.91 -8.50 -4.94
CA VAL A 34 -5.74 -7.75 -4.47
C VAL A 34 -4.66 -8.79 -4.19
N LYS A 35 -3.65 -8.87 -5.06
CA LYS A 35 -2.53 -9.80 -4.90
C LYS A 35 -1.72 -9.32 -3.70
N PHE A 36 -2.13 -9.76 -2.51
CA PHE A 36 -1.33 -9.62 -1.31
C PHE A 36 -0.03 -10.38 -1.56
N SER A 37 1.07 -9.64 -1.69
CA SER A 37 2.41 -10.18 -1.89
C SER A 37 3.15 -10.10 -0.56
N PRO A 38 3.26 -11.21 0.21
CA PRO A 38 3.89 -11.20 1.53
C PRO A 38 5.35 -10.73 1.47
N THR A 39 6.02 -10.96 0.34
CA THR A 39 7.42 -10.57 0.12
C THR A 39 7.59 -9.06 -0.03
N GLU A 40 6.59 -8.38 -0.58
CA GLU A 40 6.61 -6.93 -0.77
C GLU A 40 6.31 -6.21 0.53
N THR A 41 5.28 -6.66 1.26
CA THR A 41 4.96 -6.16 2.60
C THR A 41 6.11 -6.39 3.59
N ALA A 42 6.79 -7.54 3.51
CA ALA A 42 7.98 -7.79 4.33
C ALA A 42 9.13 -6.83 4.00
N LYS A 43 9.34 -6.50 2.72
CA LYS A 43 10.35 -5.51 2.30
C LYS A 43 10.00 -4.11 2.80
N GLU A 44 8.74 -3.72 2.72
CA GLU A 44 8.24 -2.43 3.23
C GLU A 44 8.43 -2.32 4.74
N PHE A 45 8.11 -3.38 5.48
CA PHE A 45 8.33 -3.45 6.93
C PHE A 45 9.82 -3.31 7.30
N VAL A 46 10.71 -4.02 6.60
CA VAL A 46 12.16 -3.87 6.80
C VAL A 46 12.62 -2.45 6.48
N GLY A 47 12.08 -1.84 5.42
CA GLY A 47 12.34 -0.44 5.08
C GLY A 47 11.90 0.52 6.18
N ALA A 48 10.72 0.30 6.77
CA ALA A 48 10.21 1.09 7.89
C ALA A 48 11.11 0.99 9.14
N ILE A 49 11.63 -0.21 9.46
CA ILE A 49 12.58 -0.41 10.56
C ILE A 49 13.86 0.39 10.31
N ILE A 50 14.47 0.26 9.14
CA ILE A 50 15.72 0.96 8.80
C ILE A 50 15.53 2.49 8.87
N ASN A 51 14.41 2.99 8.36
CA ASN A 51 14.09 4.41 8.44
C ASN A 51 13.89 4.87 9.89
N SER A 52 13.25 4.05 10.73
CA SER A 52 13.07 4.34 12.16
C SER A 52 14.40 4.38 12.92
N GLU A 53 15.34 3.48 12.63
CA GLU A 53 16.68 3.49 13.24
C GLU A 53 17.48 4.73 12.83
N LYS A 54 17.37 5.13 11.55
CA LYS A 54 18.02 6.36 11.06
C LYS A 54 17.45 7.60 11.75
N ALA A 55 16.13 7.68 11.91
CA ALA A 55 15.47 8.78 12.62
C ALA A 55 15.84 8.80 14.11
N ALA A 56 15.89 7.64 14.78
CA ALA A 56 16.33 7.52 16.17
C ALA A 56 17.78 7.94 16.34
N THR A 57 18.67 7.55 15.43
CA THR A 57 20.09 7.95 15.44
C THR A 57 20.24 9.46 15.25
N ALA A 58 19.46 10.06 14.35
CA ALA A 58 19.44 11.51 14.16
C ALA A 58 18.90 12.26 15.38
N MET A 59 17.90 11.70 16.07
CA MET A 59 17.40 12.25 17.35
C MET A 59 18.45 12.18 18.46
N MET A 60 19.18 11.06 18.58
CA MET A 60 20.26 10.93 19.57
C MET A 60 21.43 11.90 19.28
N ALA A 61 21.66 12.24 18.01
CA ALA A 61 22.60 13.28 17.60
C ALA A 61 22.09 14.72 17.85
N GLY A 62 20.84 14.89 18.27
CA GLY A 62 20.20 16.19 18.52
C GLY A 62 19.68 16.89 17.26
N ASP A 63 19.64 16.19 16.13
CA ASP A 63 19.42 16.76 14.78
C ASP A 63 18.02 16.43 14.21
N ALA A 64 17.16 15.76 14.98
CA ALA A 64 15.80 15.40 14.58
C ALA A 64 14.73 15.85 15.58
N ASP A 65 13.63 16.40 15.05
CA ASP A 65 12.49 16.92 15.80
C ASP A 65 11.73 15.77 16.50
N PRO A 66 11.45 15.82 17.81
CA PRO A 66 10.69 14.80 18.54
C PRO A 66 9.33 14.47 17.91
N HIS A 67 8.74 15.38 17.15
CA HIS A 67 7.48 15.11 16.45
C HIS A 67 7.64 14.03 15.36
N SER A 68 8.77 14.00 14.65
CA SER A 68 9.06 13.02 13.59
C SER A 68 9.17 11.59 14.11
N VAL A 69 9.62 11.40 15.36
CA VAL A 69 9.66 10.06 15.97
C VAL A 69 8.29 9.60 16.40
N VAL A 70 7.42 10.49 16.88
CA VAL A 70 6.03 10.12 17.18
C VAL A 70 5.27 9.74 15.90
N GLU A 71 5.49 10.46 14.79
CA GLU A 71 4.92 10.10 13.49
C GLU A 71 5.43 8.72 12.99
N ALA A 72 6.73 8.47 13.11
CA ALA A 72 7.32 7.17 12.77
C ALA A 72 6.77 6.03 13.64
N MET A 73 6.57 6.27 14.94
CA MET A 73 5.99 5.28 15.86
C MET A 73 4.51 4.99 15.53
N ALA A 74 3.73 6.01 15.17
CA ALA A 74 2.34 5.83 14.74
C ALA A 74 2.25 4.97 13.46
N SER A 75 3.16 5.18 12.51
CA SER A 75 3.25 4.34 11.31
C SER A 75 3.65 2.88 11.64
N ALA A 76 4.53 2.68 12.62
CA ALA A 76 4.92 1.35 13.05
C ALA A 76 3.79 0.62 13.79
N GLU A 77 2.99 1.32 14.59
CA GLU A 77 1.81 0.77 15.28
C GLU A 77 0.78 0.20 14.29
N LEU A 78 0.48 0.94 13.22
CA LEU A 78 -0.41 0.50 12.15
C LEU A 78 0.11 -0.77 11.45
N ALA A 79 1.41 -0.86 11.23
CA ALA A 79 2.04 -2.03 10.63
C ALA A 79 1.94 -3.26 11.54
N VAL A 80 2.12 -3.08 12.85
CA VAL A 80 1.98 -4.16 13.84
C VAL A 80 0.53 -4.64 13.94
N GLU A 81 -0.45 -3.73 13.97
CA GLU A 81 -1.87 -4.10 14.00
C GLU A 81 -2.27 -4.93 12.76
N THR A 82 -1.75 -4.53 11.59
CA THR A 82 -1.95 -5.26 10.34
C THR A 82 -1.31 -6.66 10.40
N ALA A 83 -0.09 -6.77 10.94
CA ALA A 83 0.59 -8.05 11.11
C ALA A 83 -0.16 -9.00 12.06
N VAL A 84 -0.71 -8.48 13.17
CA VAL A 84 -1.53 -9.27 14.09
C VAL A 84 -2.84 -9.71 13.44
N THR A 85 -3.47 -8.84 12.66
CA THR A 85 -4.68 -9.18 11.88
C THR A 85 -4.39 -10.32 10.91
N LEU A 86 -3.27 -10.25 10.20
CA LEU A 86 -2.85 -11.32 9.28
C LEU A 86 -2.58 -12.62 10.03
N ARG A 87 -1.90 -12.56 11.19
CA ARG A 87 -1.66 -13.73 12.06
C ARG A 87 -2.97 -14.42 12.44
N ASN A 88 -3.97 -13.65 12.86
CA ASN A 88 -5.27 -14.19 13.25
C ASN A 88 -5.98 -14.83 12.06
N ARG A 89 -5.95 -14.19 10.89
CA ARG A 89 -6.58 -14.72 9.68
C ARG A 89 -5.96 -16.03 9.20
N VAL A 90 -4.63 -16.16 9.30
CA VAL A 90 -3.92 -17.40 8.99
C VAL A 90 -4.30 -18.51 9.97
N VAL A 91 -4.42 -18.19 11.26
CA VAL A 91 -4.85 -19.17 12.28
C VAL A 91 -6.29 -19.64 12.03
N GLU A 92 -7.21 -18.73 11.73
CA GLU A 92 -8.59 -19.07 11.36
C GLU A 92 -8.64 -20.00 10.15
N ALA A 93 -7.95 -19.65 9.06
CA ALA A 93 -7.89 -20.47 7.85
C ALA A 93 -7.31 -21.87 8.11
N TYR A 94 -6.32 -21.98 9.01
CA TYR A 94 -5.74 -23.27 9.39
C TYR A 94 -6.72 -24.11 10.22
N GLN A 95 -7.49 -23.47 11.12
CA GLN A 95 -8.52 -24.14 11.90
C GLN A 95 -9.72 -24.56 11.03
N GLU A 96 -10.07 -23.78 10.01
CA GLU A 96 -11.09 -24.11 9.01
C GLU A 96 -10.69 -25.36 8.22
N LEU A 97 -9.44 -25.41 7.73
CA LEU A 97 -8.87 -26.57 7.02
C LEU A 97 -8.92 -27.86 7.85
N LEU A 98 -8.65 -27.76 9.16
CA LEU A 98 -8.69 -28.90 10.08
C LEU A 98 -10.11 -29.30 10.52
N ARG A 99 -11.08 -28.39 10.41
CA ARG A 99 -12.50 -28.63 10.75
C ARG A 99 -13.29 -29.23 9.60
N MET A 100 -12.74 -29.28 8.39
CA MET A 100 -13.25 -30.16 7.34
C MET A 100 -12.71 -31.58 7.58
N PRO A 101 -13.53 -32.54 8.08
CA PRO A 101 -13.12 -33.93 8.04
C PRO A 101 -13.01 -34.37 6.57
N VAL A 102 -11.95 -35.13 6.28
CA VAL A 102 -11.85 -35.96 5.06
C VAL A 102 -12.99 -36.96 4.97
#